data_AF-A0A5R9GW85-F1
#
_entry.id   AF-A0A5R9GW85-F1
#
_cell.length_a   1.000
_cell.length_b   1.000
_cell.length_c   1.000
_cell.angle_alpha   90.00
_cell.angle_beta   90.00
_cell.angle_gamma   90.00
#
_symmetry.space_group_name_H-M   'P 1'
#
loop_
_entity.id
_entity.type
_entity.pdbx_description
1 polymer ?
#
loop_
_entity_poly.entity_id
_entity_poly.type
_entity_poly.pdbx_seq_one_letter_code
_entity_poly.pdbx_strand_id
1 'polypeptide(L)'
;MLKLLFLLFVIAPLTELYLLIKVGSGIGGLTTIALCLLTAAIGGLIIRWQGIATLIDAQKCMARGEIPADHGFHGILLAVAGLLLFLPGFITDTAGFLLLIPALRQLIIHRLLPIRPMHTQQDTTIIEAEVIHHEHHIR
;
A
#
# COMPACT_ATOMS: atom_id res chain seq x y z
N MET A 1 -19.82 -10.74 12.99
CA MET A 1 -18.86 -10.11 12.06
C MET A 1 -19.19 -10.45 10.59
N LEU A 2 -19.33 -11.74 10.22
CA LEU A 2 -19.65 -12.14 8.83
C LEU A 2 -20.91 -11.47 8.25
N LYS A 3 -22.00 -11.37 9.04
CA LYS A 3 -23.25 -10.70 8.62
C LYS A 3 -23.05 -9.23 8.23
N LEU A 4 -22.18 -8.50 8.94
CA LEU A 4 -21.90 -7.10 8.66
C LEU A 4 -21.08 -6.95 7.37
N LEU A 5 -20.08 -7.80 7.17
CA LEU A 5 -19.26 -7.80 5.96
C LEU A 5 -20.09 -8.18 4.73
N PHE A 6 -20.96 -9.17 4.86
CA PHE A 6 -21.93 -9.53 3.83
C PHE A 6 -22.87 -8.37 3.50
N LEU A 7 -23.41 -7.69 4.52
CA LEU A 7 -24.28 -6.54 4.32
C LEU A 7 -23.57 -5.39 3.59
N LEU A 8 -22.32 -5.08 3.99
CA LEU A 8 -21.51 -4.07 3.33
C LEU A 8 -21.21 -4.45 1.87
N PHE A 9 -20.84 -5.70 1.62
CA PHE A 9 -20.56 -6.22 0.29
C PHE A 9 -21.78 -6.17 -0.65
N VAL A 10 -23.00 -6.28 -0.12
CA VAL A 10 -24.23 -6.16 -0.91
C VAL A 10 -24.64 -4.69 -1.09
N ILE A 11 -24.65 -3.90 0.01
CA ILE A 11 -25.10 -2.50 -0.02
C ILE A 11 -24.16 -1.60 -0.81
N ALA A 12 -22.85 -1.79 -0.71
CA ALA A 12 -21.87 -0.95 -1.40
C ALA A 12 -22.09 -0.94 -2.94
N PRO A 13 -22.08 -2.08 -3.65
CA PRO A 13 -22.30 -2.10 -5.09
C PRO A 13 -23.74 -1.69 -5.48
N LEU A 14 -24.75 -1.98 -4.65
CA LEU A 14 -26.12 -1.50 -4.89
C LEU A 14 -26.19 0.04 -4.86
N THR A 15 -25.46 0.66 -3.93
CA THR A 15 -25.38 2.11 -3.80
C THR A 15 -24.68 2.73 -5.00
N GLU A 16 -23.60 2.11 -5.47
CA GLU A 16 -22.88 2.55 -6.68
C GLU A 16 -23.74 2.41 -7.93
N LEU A 17 -24.44 1.29 -8.10
CA LEU A 17 -25.35 1.09 -9.22
C LEU A 17 -26.46 2.15 -9.24
N TYR A 18 -27.03 2.46 -8.06
CA TYR A 18 -28.00 3.55 -7.93
C TYR A 18 -27.40 4.91 -8.33
N LEU A 19 -26.18 5.23 -7.88
CA LEU A 19 -25.49 6.47 -8.24
C LEU A 19 -25.21 6.55 -9.74
N LEU A 20 -24.72 5.47 -10.34
CA LEU A 20 -24.42 5.40 -11.77
C LEU A 20 -25.68 5.60 -12.61
N ILE A 21 -26.80 4.98 -12.23
CA ILE A 21 -28.08 5.18 -12.91
C ILE A 21 -28.54 6.63 -12.73
N LYS A 22 -28.44 7.19 -11.52
CA LYS A 22 -28.86 8.57 -11.24
C LYS A 22 -28.06 9.58 -12.06
N VAL A 23 -26.73 9.46 -12.07
CA VAL A 23 -25.85 10.33 -12.87
C VAL A 23 -26.07 10.08 -14.36
N GLY A 24 -26.15 8.82 -14.78
CA GLY A 24 -26.44 8.43 -16.16
C GLY A 24 -27.77 8.95 -16.70
N SER A 25 -28.78 9.09 -15.85
CA SER A 25 -30.06 9.70 -16.21
C SER A 25 -29.96 11.22 -16.42
N GLY A 26 -29.00 11.88 -15.77
CA GLY A 26 -28.78 13.33 -15.89
C GLY A 26 -27.88 13.73 -17.06
N ILE A 27 -26.72 13.08 -17.20
CA ILE A 27 -25.70 13.42 -18.22
C ILE A 27 -25.63 12.45 -19.41
N GLY A 28 -26.43 11.38 -19.39
CA GLY A 28 -26.42 10.31 -20.36
C GLY A 28 -25.59 9.09 -19.91
N GLY A 29 -26.13 7.89 -20.16
CA GLY A 29 -25.49 6.63 -19.79
C GLY A 29 -24.13 6.43 -20.47
N LEU A 30 -24.03 6.78 -21.76
CA LEU A 30 -22.78 6.66 -22.51
C LEU A 30 -21.68 7.57 -21.94
N THR A 31 -22.02 8.82 -21.62
CA THR A 31 -21.11 9.77 -20.98
C THR A 31 -20.63 9.26 -19.63
N THR A 32 -21.53 8.65 -18.84
CA THR A 32 -21.19 8.09 -17.51
C THR A 32 -20.22 6.91 -17.64
N ILE A 33 -20.47 6.02 -18.60
CA ILE A 33 -19.55 4.90 -18.89
C ILE A 33 -18.18 5.43 -19.34
N ALA A 34 -18.16 6.43 -20.23
CA ALA A 34 -16.91 7.04 -20.68
C ALA A 34 -16.13 7.69 -19.52
N LEU A 35 -16.82 8.36 -18.59
CA LEU A 35 -16.22 8.92 -17.38
C LEU A 35 -15.64 7.84 -16.47
N CYS A 36 -16.38 6.76 -16.21
CA CYS A 36 -15.88 5.63 -15.41
C CYS A 36 -14.66 4.95 -16.06
N LEU A 37 -14.66 4.81 -17.39
CA LEU A 37 -13.49 4.28 -18.09
C LEU A 37 -12.30 5.24 -18.03
N LEU A 38 -12.55 6.55 -18.11
CA LEU A 38 -11.52 7.57 -17.99
C LEU A 38 -10.89 7.57 -16.59
N THR A 39 -11.71 7.50 -15.53
CA THR A 39 -11.22 7.41 -14.15
C THR A 39 -10.42 6.14 -13.92
N ALA A 40 -10.93 4.98 -14.35
CA ALA A 40 -10.21 3.71 -14.27
C ALA A 40 -8.89 3.74 -15.05
N ALA A 41 -8.85 4.34 -16.23
CA ALA A 41 -7.63 4.46 -17.05
C ALA A 41 -6.58 5.36 -16.39
N ILE A 42 -7.00 6.54 -15.88
CA ILE A 42 -6.09 7.46 -15.17
C ILE A 42 -5.56 6.80 -13.91
N GLY A 43 -6.42 6.19 -13.11
CA GLY A 43 -6.05 5.45 -11.91
C GLY A 43 -5.07 4.33 -12.22
N GLY A 44 -5.35 3.51 -13.22
CA GLY A 44 -4.49 2.43 -13.69
C GLY A 44 -3.12 2.90 -14.16
N LEU A 45 -3.05 4.04 -14.87
CA LEU A 45 -1.78 4.62 -15.31
C LEU A 45 -0.92 5.06 -14.11
N ILE A 46 -1.53 5.72 -13.13
CA ILE A 46 -0.84 6.14 -11.91
C ILE A 46 -0.37 4.93 -11.11
N ILE A 47 -1.20 3.88 -10.98
CA ILE A 47 -0.81 2.63 -10.33
C ILE A 47 0.36 1.98 -11.03
N ARG A 48 0.37 1.95 -12.36
CA ARG A 48 1.49 1.39 -13.13
C ARG A 48 2.79 2.12 -12.83
N TRP A 49 2.76 3.45 -12.81
CA TRP A 49 3.96 4.24 -12.51
C TRP A 49 4.42 4.08 -11.06
N GLN A 50 3.52 4.19 -10.09
CA GLN A 50 3.87 4.08 -8.67
C GLN A 50 4.24 2.63 -8.29
N GLY A 51 3.57 1.64 -8.86
CA GLY A 51 3.74 0.23 -8.53
C GLY A 51 5.07 -0.33 -9.02
N ILE A 52 5.51 0.09 -10.21
CA ILE A 52 6.85 -0.28 -10.71
C ILE A 52 7.94 0.32 -9.80
N ALA A 53 7.79 1.58 -9.38
CA ALA A 53 8.74 2.20 -8.46
C ALA A 53 8.84 1.43 -7.14
N THR A 54 7.69 1.08 -6.53
CA THR A 54 7.66 0.29 -5.29
C THR A 54 8.28 -1.10 -5.45
N LEU A 55 8.05 -1.77 -6.59
CA LEU A 55 8.68 -3.07 -6.88
C LEU A 55 10.20 -2.97 -7.03
N ILE A 56 10.69 -1.93 -7.71
CA ILE A 56 12.12 -1.70 -7.89
C ILE A 56 12.79 -1.45 -6.53
N ASP A 57 12.18 -0.63 -5.69
CA ASP A 57 12.73 -0.31 -4.37
C ASP A 57 12.69 -1.52 -3.43
N ALA A 58 11.62 -2.32 -3.46
CA ALA A 58 11.55 -3.59 -2.74
C ALA A 58 12.66 -4.57 -3.19
N GLN A 59 12.91 -4.71 -4.49
CA GLN A 59 13.99 -5.54 -5.02
C GLN A 59 15.37 -5.05 -4.58
N LYS A 60 15.60 -3.73 -4.58
CA LYS A 60 16.87 -3.14 -4.10
C LYS A 60 17.11 -3.42 -2.62
N CYS A 61 16.09 -3.34 -1.77
CA CYS A 61 16.20 -3.66 -0.35
C CYS A 61 16.50 -5.15 -0.14
N MET A 62 15.81 -6.03 -0.85
CA MET A 62 16.07 -7.47 -0.82
C MET A 62 17.49 -7.83 -1.28
N ALA A 63 18.00 -7.15 -2.31
CA ALA A 63 19.37 -7.32 -2.78
C ALA A 63 20.43 -6.89 -1.76
N ARG A 64 20.07 -6.04 -0.79
CA ARG A 64 20.94 -5.64 0.34
C ARG A 64 20.75 -6.51 1.59
N GLY A 65 19.90 -7.54 1.55
CA GLY A 65 19.59 -8.37 2.71
C GLY A 65 18.69 -7.69 3.75
N GLU A 66 18.10 -6.52 3.43
CA GLU A 66 17.18 -5.80 4.30
C GLU A 66 15.74 -6.24 4.00
N ILE A 67 14.96 -6.57 5.02
CA ILE A 67 13.52 -6.90 4.85
C ILE A 67 12.74 -5.57 4.77
N PRO A 68 12.17 -5.21 3.62
CA PRO A 68 11.52 -3.90 3.46
C PRO A 68 10.09 -3.97 3.97
N ALA A 69 9.93 -4.06 5.30
CA ALA A 69 8.61 -4.13 5.94
C ALA A 69 7.72 -2.94 5.54
N ASP A 70 8.31 -1.73 5.42
CA ASP A 70 7.58 -0.51 5.06
C ASP A 70 7.13 -0.50 3.57
N HIS A 71 7.96 -1.01 2.66
CA HIS A 71 7.63 -1.01 1.21
C HIS A 71 6.54 -2.02 0.85
N GLY A 72 6.43 -3.13 1.60
CA GLY A 72 5.39 -4.12 1.41
C GLY A 72 3.98 -3.55 1.62
N PHE A 73 3.79 -2.74 2.68
CA PHE A 73 2.49 -2.11 2.96
C PHE A 73 2.10 -1.10 1.88
N HIS A 74 3.05 -0.32 1.38
CA HIS A 74 2.80 0.59 0.25
C HIS A 74 2.32 -0.17 -0.99
N GLY A 75 2.93 -1.32 -1.31
CA GLY A 75 2.49 -2.18 -2.41
C GLY A 75 1.07 -2.74 -2.23
N ILE A 76 0.73 -3.19 -1.03
CA ILE A 76 -0.62 -3.70 -0.72
C ILE A 76 -1.67 -2.59 -0.84
N LEU A 77 -1.42 -1.41 -0.27
CA LEU A 77 -2.35 -0.28 -0.38
C LEU A 77 -2.55 0.14 -1.83
N LEU A 78 -1.49 0.11 -2.65
CA LEU A 78 -1.59 0.41 -4.08
C LEU A 78 -2.40 -0.65 -4.84
N ALA A 79 -2.26 -1.93 -4.49
CA ALA A 79 -3.07 -3.01 -5.06
C ALA A 79 -4.55 -2.89 -4.67
N VAL A 80 -4.85 -2.54 -3.41
CA VAL A 80 -6.22 -2.27 -2.94
C VAL A 80 -6.81 -1.07 -3.68
N ALA A 81 -6.03 0.00 -3.88
CA ALA A 81 -6.48 1.16 -4.66
C ALA A 81 -6.86 0.77 -6.11
N GLY A 82 -6.06 -0.10 -6.73
CA GLY A 82 -6.35 -0.64 -8.06
C GLY A 82 -7.59 -1.52 -8.11
N LEU A 83 -7.80 -2.36 -7.09
CA LEU A 83 -9.02 -3.15 -6.99
C LEU A 83 -10.26 -2.28 -6.82
N LEU A 84 -10.16 -1.18 -6.06
CA LEU A 84 -11.23 -0.18 -5.92
C LEU A 84 -11.53 0.48 -7.28
N LEU A 85 -10.52 0.99 -7.97
CA LEU A 85 -10.68 1.67 -9.27
C LEU A 85 -11.11 0.74 -10.42
N PHE A 86 -10.99 -0.57 -10.25
CA PHE A 86 -11.48 -1.54 -11.22
C PHE A 86 -13.01 -1.65 -11.20
N LEU A 87 -13.63 -1.45 -10.04
CA LEU A 87 -15.08 -1.49 -9.89
C LEU A 87 -15.66 -0.13 -10.28
N PRO A 88 -16.44 -0.02 -11.38
CA PRO A 88 -16.98 1.26 -11.81
C PRO A 88 -17.96 1.79 -10.76
N GLY A 89 -17.57 2.87 -10.07
CA GLY A 89 -18.35 3.46 -8.98
C GLY A 89 -17.80 4.83 -8.61
N PHE A 90 -18.65 5.80 -8.32
CA PHE A 90 -18.18 7.14 -7.98
C PHE A 90 -17.53 7.18 -6.60
N ILE A 91 -18.09 6.45 -5.62
CA ILE A 91 -17.57 6.42 -4.25
C ILE A 91 -16.28 5.60 -4.23
N THR A 92 -16.29 4.47 -4.92
CA THR A 92 -15.18 3.52 -5.01
C THR A 92 -14.02 4.13 -5.81
N ASP A 93 -14.28 4.84 -6.91
CA ASP A 93 -13.25 5.59 -7.65
C ASP A 93 -12.63 6.68 -6.76
N THR A 94 -13.46 7.44 -6.05
CA THR A 94 -12.97 8.49 -5.13
C THR A 94 -12.09 7.89 -4.04
N ALA A 95 -12.51 6.80 -3.41
CA ALA A 95 -11.73 6.11 -2.39
C ALA A 95 -10.43 5.51 -2.95
N GLY A 96 -10.48 4.95 -4.16
CA GLY A 96 -9.31 4.41 -4.85
C GLY A 96 -8.28 5.49 -5.19
N PHE A 97 -8.73 6.63 -5.75
CA PHE A 97 -7.88 7.79 -6.00
C PHE A 97 -7.29 8.37 -4.72
N LEU A 98 -8.10 8.46 -3.66
CA LEU A 98 -7.69 8.97 -2.37
C LEU A 98 -6.58 8.08 -1.77
N LEU A 99 -6.65 6.77 -1.95
CA LEU A 99 -5.61 5.81 -1.54
C LEU A 99 -4.37 5.86 -2.45
N LEU A 100 -4.51 6.38 -3.67
CA LEU A 100 -3.42 6.62 -4.61
C LEU A 100 -2.51 7.78 -4.19
N ILE A 101 -3.00 8.68 -3.33
CA ILE A 101 -2.25 9.81 -2.80
C ILE A 101 -1.20 9.31 -1.80
N PRO A 102 0.11 9.55 -2.05
CA PRO A 102 1.18 9.04 -1.19
C PRO A 102 1.07 9.49 0.26
N ALA A 103 0.70 10.76 0.48
CA ALA A 103 0.54 11.36 1.80
C ALA A 103 -0.53 10.63 2.63
N LEU A 104 -1.61 10.20 1.99
CA LEU A 104 -2.67 9.48 2.68
C LEU A 104 -2.27 8.05 3.01
N ARG A 105 -1.52 7.38 2.12
CA ARG A 105 -0.96 6.06 2.43
C ARG A 105 -0.02 6.12 3.63
N GLN A 106 0.87 7.10 3.69
CA GLN A 106 1.78 7.29 4.81
C GLN A 106 1.00 7.55 6.12
N LEU A 107 -0.06 8.36 6.06
CA LEU A 107 -0.93 8.59 7.21
C LEU A 107 -1.59 7.28 7.68
N ILE A 108 -2.14 6.48 6.77
CA ILE A 108 -2.80 5.21 7.07
C ILE A 108 -1.80 4.23 7.71
N ILE A 109 -0.61 4.10 7.12
CA ILE A 109 0.45 3.22 7.63
C ILE A 109 0.86 3.65 9.03
N HIS A 110 1.14 4.94 9.24
CA HIS A 110 1.54 5.46 10.56
C HIS A 110 0.47 5.29 11.63
N ARG A 111 -0.82 5.35 11.26
CA ARG A 111 -1.95 5.19 12.19
C ARG A 111 -2.27 3.73 12.51
N LEU A 112 -2.17 2.83 11.53
CA LEU A 112 -2.47 1.40 11.71
C LEU A 112 -1.30 0.63 12.32
N LEU A 113 -0.09 1.01 11.94
CA LEU A 113 1.15 0.45 12.45
C LEU A 113 1.98 1.61 12.98
N PRO A 114 1.86 1.97 14.27
CA PRO A 114 2.94 2.66 14.93
C PRO A 114 4.13 1.71 14.88
N ILE A 115 4.92 1.80 13.81
CA ILE A 115 6.21 1.12 13.71
C ILE A 115 7.00 1.71 14.85
N ARG A 116 6.97 1.02 16.00
CA ARG A 116 7.96 1.17 17.03
C ARG A 116 9.24 0.83 16.28
N PRO A 117 10.14 1.80 16.02
CA PRO A 117 11.38 1.48 15.33
C PRO A 117 11.96 0.33 16.12
N MET A 118 12.00 -0.84 15.50
CA MET A 118 12.76 -1.95 16.03
C MET A 118 14.16 -1.41 15.87
N HIS A 119 14.66 -0.82 16.95
CA HIS A 119 16.07 -0.59 17.13
C HIS A 119 16.63 -1.99 17.00
N THR A 120 17.06 -2.32 15.78
CA THR A 120 17.99 -3.41 15.55
C THR A 120 19.15 -3.02 16.41
N GLN A 121 19.14 -3.53 17.64
CA GLN A 121 20.26 -3.50 18.53
C GLN A 121 21.31 -4.28 17.74
N GLN A 122 22.12 -3.53 16.99
CA GLN A 122 23.45 -3.96 16.60
C GLN A 122 24.12 -4.28 17.93
N ASP A 123 23.96 -5.53 18.37
CA ASP A 123 24.84 -6.16 19.32
C ASP A 123 26.23 -6.03 18.71
N THR A 124 26.85 -4.90 19.04
CA THR A 124 28.25 -4.64 18.83
C THR A 124 28.91 -5.49 19.90
N THR A 125 28.89 -6.81 19.70
CA THR A 125 29.79 -7.70 20.40
C THR A 125 31.15 -7.39 19.80
N ILE A 126 31.75 -6.29 20.27
CA ILE A 126 33.18 -6.11 20.25
C ILE A 126 33.68 -7.36 20.96
N ILE A 127 34.14 -8.34 20.20
CA ILE A 127 35.03 -9.35 20.75
C ILE A 127 36.29 -8.56 21.06
N GLU A 128 36.37 -8.02 22.28
CA GLU A 128 37.65 -7.70 22.88
C GLU A 128 38.39 -9.04 22.91
N ALA A 129 39.22 -9.26 21.90
CA ALA A 129 40.29 -10.22 22.00
C ALA A 129 41.22 -9.65 23.07
N GLU A 130 40.94 -9.98 24.33
CA GLU A 130 41.91 -9.84 25.40
C GLU A 130 43.11 -10.69 24.99
N VAL A 131 44.15 -10.02 24.49
CA VAL A 131 45.43 -10.66 24.21
C VAL A 131 46.01 -10.98 25.57
N ILE A 132 45.76 -12.19 26.04
CA ILE A 132 46.41 -12.76 27.22
C ILE A 132 47.90 -12.76 26.91
N HIS A 133 48.62 -11.77 27.44
CA HIS A 133 50.06 -11.68 27.37
C HIS A 133 50.62 -12.78 28.28
N HIS A 134 50.87 -13.94 27.70
CA HIS A 134 51.50 -15.04 28.42
C HIS A 134 53.00 -14.70 28.56
N GLU A 135 53.38 -14.04 29.65
CA GLU A 135 54.78 -13.88 30.03
C GLU A 135 55.38 -15.26 30.28
N HIS A 136 56.15 -15.73 29.30
CA HIS A 136 56.98 -16.92 29.43
C HIS A 136 58.27 -16.52 30.15
N HIS A 137 58.25 -16.61 31.48
CA HIS A 137 59.47 -16.53 32.29
C HIS A 137 60.41 -17.69 31.92
N ILE A 138 61.44 -17.36 31.16
CA ILE A 138 62.63 -18.21 30.98
C ILE A 138 63.36 -18.29 32.32
N ARG A 139 63.56 -19.50 32.83
CA ARG A 139 64.61 -19.84 33.77
C ARG A 139 65.22 -21.18 33.42
#